data_AF-A0A938MX28-F1
#
_entry.id   AF-A0A938MX28-F1
#
_cell.length_a   1.000
_cell.length_b   1.000
_cell.length_c   1.000
_cell.angle_alpha   90.00
_cell.angle_beta   90.00
_cell.angle_gamma   90.00
#
_symmetry.space_group_name_H-M   'P 1'
#
loop_
_entity.id
_entity.type
_entity.pdbx_description
1 polymer ?
#
loop_
_entity_poly.entity_id
_entity_poly.type
_entity_poly.pdbx_seq_one_letter_code
_entity_poly.pdbx_strand_id
1 'polypeptide(L)'
;VEMKYPDVTITTLAYMYNMKPPRTVRPRGNVLVEWCNWGNAPDGGPFLDQALTHPDNAWRLGNIRAWRDTGSRLGVWDYMEYCDYPVPSGIPATFAPYAIGNFQVYNEIGVEWILDCDWQAPRDVWSFDNFEPLRRWIMRRLMADPACDVPWMLDVFFRGYYGPAAKPMRAFYDLLVAKQSEPREKRALSRGRVDYLTPAFYQAIQRLLDEAEAAAAADPGALLRVKRERPRVDLSMLDRWSELERQLPDDQSMPFDRAQVLERFAAHARAVAEGFSFRGREGKVKAIEEAVASRRDPRPPRLPESLAGLPARDLMDVTSKHFRPNHIVWPWVNLIVDDSDAAVGHVMVFGLGGESEKQKEVKEREPGWTKKPIAFQLAGLKHTLTPEEFPRDGRYHLYKLGQTQLSGTVQNFEVFMNGRTAGGLDLATVASARDRAMKWDVYVSAKLAGPSFAQSADKDCVRVERILLVRATAR
;
A
#
# COMPACT_ATOMS: atom_id res chain seq x y z
N VAL A 1 27.17 34.14 -15.83
CA VAL A 1 27.80 33.32 -14.77
C VAL A 1 28.95 32.53 -15.34
N GLU A 2 28.72 31.66 -16.32
CA GLU A 2 29.74 30.87 -17.05
C GLU A 2 31.06 31.61 -17.32
N MET A 3 31.03 32.80 -17.93
CA MET A 3 32.26 33.55 -18.24
C MET A 3 33.02 34.10 -17.00
N LYS A 4 32.32 34.37 -15.89
CA LYS A 4 32.90 34.99 -14.68
C LYS A 4 33.28 33.95 -13.63
N TYR A 5 32.55 32.83 -13.60
CA TYR A 5 32.69 31.74 -12.64
C TYR A 5 32.58 30.40 -13.40
N PRO A 6 33.59 30.03 -14.20
CA PRO A 6 33.54 28.85 -15.06
C PRO A 6 33.42 27.54 -14.28
N ASP A 7 33.94 27.51 -13.04
CA ASP A 7 33.90 26.32 -12.17
C ASP A 7 32.56 26.17 -11.41
N VAL A 8 31.65 27.14 -11.54
CA VAL A 8 30.34 27.11 -10.86
C VAL A 8 29.31 26.45 -11.76
N THR A 9 28.82 25.29 -11.32
CA THR A 9 27.66 24.63 -11.90
C THR A 9 26.37 25.21 -11.30
N ILE A 10 25.46 25.66 -12.15
CA ILE A 10 24.10 26.08 -11.75
C ILE A 10 23.15 24.92 -11.99
N THR A 11 22.36 24.54 -10.99
CA THR A 11 21.32 23.52 -11.14
C THR A 11 19.98 24.14 -11.51
N THR A 12 19.23 23.46 -12.36
CA THR A 12 17.81 23.73 -12.63
C THR A 12 17.02 22.44 -12.63
N LEU A 13 15.77 22.46 -12.18
CA LEU A 13 14.95 21.27 -12.04
C LEU A 13 14.21 20.96 -13.34
N ALA A 14 14.27 19.70 -13.79
CA ALA A 14 13.27 19.12 -14.67
C ALA A 14 12.30 18.29 -13.81
N TYR A 15 11.26 18.95 -13.32
CA TYR A 15 10.29 18.44 -12.37
C TYR A 15 8.85 18.83 -12.73
N MET A 16 7.92 17.87 -12.65
CA MET A 16 6.51 18.10 -12.98
C MET A 16 6.31 18.62 -14.42
N TYR A 17 5.99 19.89 -14.58
CA TYR A 17 5.58 20.50 -15.86
C TYR A 17 6.71 20.58 -16.90
N ASN A 18 7.98 20.56 -16.46
CA ASN A 18 9.17 20.65 -17.32
C ASN A 18 9.98 19.35 -17.34
N MET A 19 9.34 18.21 -17.07
CA MET A 19 9.92 16.87 -17.26
C MET A 19 10.37 16.61 -18.70
N LYS A 20 9.71 17.24 -19.67
CA LYS A 20 10.12 17.25 -21.08
C LYS A 20 11.06 18.43 -21.36
N PRO A 21 12.13 18.24 -22.15
CA PRO A 21 12.97 19.36 -22.55
C PRO A 21 12.18 20.37 -23.41
N PRO A 22 12.49 21.68 -23.29
CA PRO A 22 11.90 22.69 -24.16
C PRO A 22 12.33 22.47 -25.62
N ARG A 23 11.43 22.80 -26.56
CA ARG A 23 11.66 22.54 -27.98
C ARG A 23 12.86 23.30 -28.56
N THR A 24 13.01 24.57 -28.17
CA THR A 24 13.92 25.52 -28.83
C THR A 24 15.08 26.02 -27.97
N VAL A 25 15.02 25.84 -26.65
CA VAL A 25 16.04 26.34 -25.72
C VAL A 25 16.92 25.18 -25.25
N ARG A 26 18.22 25.43 -25.09
CA ARG A 26 19.19 24.45 -24.57
C ARG A 26 19.95 25.06 -23.39
N PRO A 27 20.20 24.30 -22.32
CA PRO A 27 21.06 24.76 -21.23
C PRO A 27 22.47 25.10 -21.72
N ARG A 28 23.13 26.05 -21.03
CA ARG A 28 24.57 26.32 -21.21
C ARG A 28 25.41 25.20 -20.61
N GLY A 29 26.70 25.14 -20.95
CA GLY A 29 27.59 24.06 -20.48
C GLY A 29 27.79 24.03 -18.96
N ASN A 30 27.66 25.18 -18.28
CA ASN A 30 27.72 25.26 -16.82
C ASN A 30 26.36 25.10 -16.12
N VAL A 31 25.30 24.72 -16.85
CA VAL A 31 23.98 24.43 -16.29
C VAL A 31 23.74 22.93 -16.27
N LEU A 32 23.49 22.41 -15.08
CA LEU A 32 23.07 21.04 -14.87
C LEU A 32 21.55 20.98 -14.76
N VAL A 33 20.93 20.08 -15.52
CA VAL A 33 19.50 19.77 -15.41
C VAL A 33 19.33 18.60 -14.46
N GLU A 34 18.73 18.87 -13.31
CA GLU A 34 18.40 17.86 -12.32
C GLU A 34 17.01 17.29 -12.62
N TRP A 35 17.00 16.11 -13.23
CA TRP A 35 15.79 15.39 -13.59
C TRP A 35 15.21 14.69 -12.36
N CYS A 36 13.97 15.01 -12.03
CA CYS A 36 13.32 14.45 -10.85
C CYS A 36 12.54 13.19 -11.22
N ASN A 37 12.87 12.06 -10.60
CA ASN A 37 12.14 10.80 -10.79
C ASN A 37 10.81 10.77 -10.01
N TRP A 38 10.00 11.82 -10.15
CA TRP A 38 8.74 12.01 -9.42
C TRP A 38 7.73 12.82 -10.24
N GLY A 39 6.45 12.73 -9.86
CA GLY A 39 5.36 13.54 -10.41
C GLY A 39 4.37 12.77 -11.28
N ASN A 40 3.18 13.35 -11.44
CA ASN A 40 2.10 12.79 -12.25
C ASN A 40 2.52 12.73 -13.73
N ALA A 41 2.45 11.55 -14.31
CA ALA A 41 2.70 11.34 -15.72
C ALA A 41 1.42 10.95 -16.45
N PRO A 42 1.30 11.23 -17.77
CA PRO A 42 0.15 10.80 -18.56
C PRO A 42 -0.09 9.28 -18.55
N ASP A 43 0.92 8.50 -18.16
CA ASP A 43 0.85 7.03 -18.00
C ASP A 43 0.26 6.58 -16.65
N GLY A 44 -0.10 7.51 -15.76
CA GLY A 44 -0.67 7.21 -14.45
C GLY A 44 0.35 6.87 -13.36
N GLY A 45 1.65 7.03 -13.61
CA GLY A 45 2.70 6.89 -12.59
C GLY A 45 2.80 8.09 -11.63
N PRO A 46 3.75 8.06 -10.68
CA PRO A 46 5.00 7.29 -10.75
C PRO A 46 4.90 5.83 -10.27
N PHE A 47 5.53 4.92 -11.02
CA PHE A 47 5.67 3.50 -10.67
C PHE A 47 7.06 3.24 -10.11
N LEU A 48 7.29 3.70 -8.87
CA LEU A 48 8.58 3.65 -8.18
C LEU A 48 8.88 2.28 -7.56
N ASP A 49 7.97 1.32 -7.71
CA ASP A 49 8.15 -0.09 -7.38
C ASP A 49 8.75 -0.90 -8.55
N GLN A 50 9.09 -0.23 -9.67
CA GLN A 50 9.62 -0.85 -10.89
C GLN A 50 10.74 -0.02 -11.51
N ALA A 51 11.75 -0.68 -12.10
CA ALA A 51 12.89 0.01 -12.73
C ALA A 51 12.44 0.94 -13.87
N LEU A 52 13.26 1.95 -14.19
CA LEU A 52 13.01 2.85 -15.33
C LEU A 52 12.89 2.11 -16.66
N THR A 53 13.55 0.95 -16.81
CA THR A 53 13.46 0.08 -17.99
C THR A 53 12.12 -0.66 -18.11
N HIS A 54 11.29 -0.66 -17.06
CA HIS A 54 9.98 -1.29 -17.10
C HIS A 54 9.06 -0.54 -18.09
N PRO A 55 8.23 -1.23 -18.90
CA PRO A 55 7.35 -0.59 -19.88
C PRO A 55 6.43 0.50 -19.30
N ASP A 56 6.06 0.39 -18.03
CA ASP A 56 5.21 1.35 -17.33
C ASP A 56 5.90 2.68 -17.08
N ASN A 57 7.23 2.66 -17.03
CA ASN A 57 8.08 3.83 -16.89
C ASN A 57 8.58 4.34 -18.24
N ALA A 58 8.05 3.85 -19.37
CA ALA A 58 8.49 4.24 -20.72
C ALA A 58 8.43 5.75 -20.96
N TRP A 59 7.42 6.45 -20.43
CA TRP A 59 7.35 7.90 -20.54
C TRP A 59 8.48 8.60 -19.78
N ARG A 60 8.81 8.14 -18.56
CA ARG A 60 9.91 8.68 -17.74
C ARG A 60 11.26 8.41 -18.37
N LEU A 61 11.50 7.16 -18.78
CA LEU A 61 12.71 6.77 -19.48
C LEU A 61 12.90 7.59 -20.77
N GLY A 62 11.81 7.80 -21.52
CA GLY A 62 11.80 8.66 -22.70
C GLY A 62 12.17 10.12 -22.39
N ASN A 63 11.70 10.67 -21.27
CA ASN A 63 12.01 12.06 -20.88
C ASN A 63 13.48 12.26 -20.51
N ILE A 64 14.05 11.40 -19.66
CA ILE A 64 15.45 11.53 -19.27
C ILE A 64 16.38 11.29 -20.48
N ARG A 65 16.03 10.37 -21.39
CA ARG A 65 16.73 10.21 -22.68
C ARG A 65 16.58 11.42 -23.58
N ALA A 66 15.39 12.03 -23.67
CA ALA A 66 15.18 13.24 -24.45
C ALA A 66 16.03 14.41 -23.90
N TRP A 67 16.18 14.52 -22.59
CA TRP A 67 17.09 15.48 -21.97
C TRP A 67 18.55 15.19 -22.31
N ARG A 68 18.99 13.93 -22.28
CA ARG A 68 20.33 13.53 -22.73
C ARG A 68 20.58 13.96 -24.17
N ASP A 69 19.61 13.74 -25.06
CA ASP A 69 19.72 14.06 -26.49
C ASP A 69 19.80 15.57 -26.77
N THR A 70 19.50 16.43 -25.78
CA THR A 70 19.74 17.87 -25.89
C THR A 70 21.21 18.27 -25.70
N GLY A 71 22.07 17.34 -25.27
CA GLY A 71 23.46 17.63 -24.87
C GLY A 71 23.57 18.32 -23.51
N SER A 72 22.52 18.29 -22.69
CA SER A 72 22.54 18.85 -21.34
C SER A 72 23.38 17.99 -20.40
N ARG A 73 24.05 18.64 -19.45
CA ARG A 73 24.59 17.97 -18.26
C ARG A 73 23.44 17.52 -17.38
N LEU A 74 23.46 16.27 -16.92
CA LEU A 74 22.33 15.68 -16.20
C LEU A 74 22.69 15.29 -14.78
N GLY A 75 21.78 15.65 -13.89
CA GLY A 75 21.64 15.06 -12.57
C GLY A 75 20.32 14.35 -12.42
N VAL A 76 20.22 13.53 -11.39
CA VAL A 76 18.96 12.92 -11.00
C VAL A 76 18.65 13.25 -9.56
N TRP A 77 17.45 13.75 -9.32
CA TRP A 77 16.83 13.72 -8.00
C TRP A 77 15.88 12.53 -7.94
N ASP A 78 16.32 11.44 -7.31
CA ASP A 78 15.53 10.21 -7.19
C ASP A 78 14.82 10.13 -5.83
N TYR A 79 13.70 9.41 -5.84
CA TYR A 79 12.79 9.19 -4.73
C TYR A 79 12.78 7.69 -4.36
N MET A 80 13.91 6.99 -4.56
CA MET A 80 14.02 5.55 -4.29
C MET A 80 13.86 5.22 -2.80
N GLU A 81 14.21 6.15 -1.92
CA GLU A 81 13.91 6.06 -0.49
C GLU A 81 12.52 6.61 -0.14
N TYR A 82 11.81 7.27 -1.05
CA TYR A 82 10.47 7.84 -0.84
C TYR A 82 9.38 6.90 -1.40
N CYS A 83 9.16 5.77 -0.73
CA CYS A 83 8.05 4.85 -1.02
C CYS A 83 6.78 5.15 -0.21
N ASP A 84 6.43 6.42 0.04
CA ASP A 84 5.11 6.80 0.60
C ASP A 84 3.98 6.62 -0.44
N TYR A 85 4.29 6.15 -1.65
CA TYR A 85 3.32 5.72 -2.66
C TYR A 85 2.96 4.23 -2.47
N PRO A 86 1.68 3.84 -2.58
CA PRO A 86 1.00 3.09 -1.54
C PRO A 86 1.23 1.59 -1.64
N VAL A 87 2.42 1.11 -1.27
CA VAL A 87 2.57 -0.29 -0.85
C VAL A 87 1.78 -0.41 0.46
N PRO A 88 0.67 -1.18 0.50
CA PRO A 88 -0.05 -1.34 1.75
C PRO A 88 0.91 -1.85 2.84
N SER A 89 0.79 -1.27 4.02
CA SER A 89 1.63 -1.61 5.17
C SER A 89 1.74 -3.14 5.34
N GLY A 90 2.97 -3.65 5.36
CA GLY A 90 3.26 -5.02 5.74
C GLY A 90 3.47 -6.04 4.62
N ILE A 91 3.32 -5.72 3.33
CA ILE A 91 3.60 -6.72 2.26
C ILE A 91 5.11 -7.10 2.27
N PRO A 92 5.47 -8.40 2.32
CA PRO A 92 6.85 -8.85 2.12
C PRO A 92 7.26 -8.60 0.68
N ALA A 93 8.18 -7.66 0.49
CA ALA A 93 8.66 -7.22 -0.82
C ALA A 93 10.03 -6.55 -0.67
N THR A 94 10.83 -6.50 -1.73
CA THR A 94 12.13 -5.79 -1.76
C THR A 94 12.22 -4.86 -2.97
N PHE A 95 12.74 -3.65 -2.77
CA PHE A 95 12.98 -2.69 -3.87
C PHE A 95 14.45 -2.63 -4.31
N ALA A 96 15.28 -3.55 -3.86
CA ALA A 96 16.69 -3.61 -4.24
C ALA A 96 16.91 -3.77 -5.77
N PRO A 97 16.16 -4.63 -6.50
CA PRO A 97 16.31 -4.76 -7.96
C PRO A 97 15.95 -3.49 -8.72
N TYR A 98 14.97 -2.74 -8.20
CA TYR A 98 14.56 -1.45 -8.77
C TYR A 98 15.72 -0.44 -8.75
N ALA A 99 16.39 -0.31 -7.60
CA ALA A 99 17.56 0.55 -7.48
C ALA A 99 18.65 0.15 -8.48
N ILE A 100 18.99 -1.15 -8.56
CA ILE A 100 19.98 -1.66 -9.53
C ILE A 100 19.63 -1.22 -10.97
N GLY A 101 18.39 -1.43 -11.40
CA GLY A 101 17.94 -1.10 -12.74
C GLY A 101 17.97 0.40 -13.04
N ASN A 102 17.61 1.26 -12.08
CA ASN A 102 17.69 2.71 -12.26
C ASN A 102 19.13 3.19 -12.40
N PHE A 103 20.04 2.73 -11.52
CA PHE A 103 21.44 3.13 -11.57
C PHE A 103 22.13 2.70 -12.87
N GLN A 104 21.78 1.52 -13.41
CA GLN A 104 22.26 1.09 -14.73
C GLN A 104 21.82 2.05 -15.84
N VAL A 105 20.57 2.51 -15.80
CA VAL A 105 20.06 3.54 -16.74
C VAL A 105 20.76 4.88 -16.54
N TYR A 106 21.01 5.30 -15.29
CA TYR A 106 21.72 6.54 -15.01
C TYR A 106 23.16 6.52 -15.53
N ASN A 107 23.83 5.39 -15.39
CA ASN A 107 25.15 5.18 -15.98
C ASN A 107 25.11 5.20 -17.53
N GLU A 108 24.14 4.50 -18.16
CA GLU A 108 23.94 4.51 -19.62
C GLU A 108 23.73 5.94 -20.15
N ILE A 109 23.01 6.78 -19.40
CA ILE A 109 22.68 8.15 -19.78
C ILE A 109 23.85 9.12 -19.55
N GLY A 110 24.79 8.78 -18.67
CA GLY A 110 25.88 9.69 -18.26
C GLY A 110 25.42 10.71 -17.23
N VAL A 111 24.57 10.31 -16.28
CA VAL A 111 24.19 11.15 -15.13
C VAL A 111 25.43 11.44 -14.27
N GLU A 112 25.69 12.72 -13.99
CA GLU A 112 26.90 13.18 -13.31
C GLU A 112 26.79 13.16 -11.78
N TRP A 113 25.57 13.32 -11.25
CA TRP A 113 25.31 13.30 -9.81
C TRP A 113 23.89 12.83 -9.53
N ILE A 114 23.72 12.21 -8.38
CA ILE A 114 22.43 11.69 -7.92
C ILE A 114 22.18 12.24 -6.53
N LEU A 115 21.10 13.00 -6.39
CA LEU A 115 20.50 13.36 -5.12
C LEU A 115 19.39 12.36 -4.83
N ASP A 116 19.46 11.69 -3.69
CA ASP A 116 18.40 10.79 -3.24
C ASP A 116 17.59 11.45 -2.12
N CYS A 117 16.27 11.44 -2.27
CA CYS A 117 15.34 12.03 -1.30
C CYS A 117 15.13 11.08 -0.11
N ASP A 118 15.98 11.21 0.90
CA ASP A 118 15.75 10.56 2.20
C ASP A 118 14.91 11.47 3.11
N TRP A 119 13.58 11.40 2.97
CA TRP A 119 12.65 12.03 3.92
C TRP A 119 12.39 11.13 5.14
N GLN A 120 12.99 9.94 5.22
CA GLN A 120 12.59 8.96 6.20
C GLN A 120 13.41 9.07 7.48
N ALA A 121 12.75 9.44 8.58
CA ALA A 121 13.20 9.03 9.90
C ALA A 121 13.36 7.49 9.90
N PRO A 122 14.38 6.89 10.55
CA PRO A 122 14.57 5.45 10.56
C PRO A 122 13.31 4.73 11.04
N ARG A 123 12.59 4.11 10.09
CA ARG A 123 11.36 3.35 10.33
C ARG A 123 11.77 1.89 10.60
N ASP A 124 12.40 1.63 11.74
CA ASP A 124 13.04 0.34 12.06
C ASP A 124 12.08 -0.84 11.88
N VAL A 125 11.06 -0.93 12.75
CA VAL A 125 10.03 -1.99 12.72
C VAL A 125 9.05 -1.81 11.56
N TRP A 126 8.86 -0.56 11.14
CA TRP A 126 7.87 -0.14 10.16
C TRP A 126 8.52 0.31 8.85
N SER A 127 9.55 -0.40 8.40
CA SER A 127 10.23 -0.11 7.12
C SER A 127 9.22 -0.16 5.95
N PHE A 128 9.61 0.09 4.69
CA PHE A 128 8.69 0.02 3.52
C PHE A 128 8.82 -1.29 2.75
N ASP A 129 10.02 -1.85 2.79
CA ASP A 129 10.39 -3.11 2.17
C ASP A 129 11.23 -3.97 3.13
N ASN A 130 11.41 -5.23 2.75
CA ASN A 130 12.47 -6.11 3.22
C ASN A 130 13.79 -5.73 2.55
N PHE A 131 14.89 -5.94 3.27
CA PHE A 131 16.23 -5.65 2.81
C PHE A 131 16.48 -4.16 2.51
N GLU A 132 15.86 -3.26 3.28
CA GLU A 132 16.13 -1.81 3.18
C GLU A 132 17.63 -1.47 3.34
N PRO A 133 18.40 -2.10 4.26
CA PRO A 133 19.85 -1.87 4.36
C PRO A 133 20.61 -2.30 3.12
N LEU A 134 20.16 -3.38 2.45
CA LEU A 134 20.73 -3.84 1.19
C LEU A 134 20.48 -2.80 0.10
N ARG A 135 19.25 -2.30 -0.01
CA ARG A 135 18.90 -1.27 -1.00
C ARG A 135 19.76 -0.01 -0.80
N ARG A 136 19.90 0.48 0.43
CA ARG A 136 20.79 1.61 0.73
C ARG A 136 22.24 1.32 0.36
N TRP A 137 22.75 0.15 0.73
CA TRP A 137 24.12 -0.23 0.39
C TRP A 137 24.32 -0.34 -1.13
N ILE A 138 23.36 -0.88 -1.90
CA ILE A 138 23.37 -0.89 -3.37
C ILE A 138 23.46 0.53 -3.91
N MET A 139 22.60 1.42 -3.44
CA MET A 139 22.55 2.80 -3.91
C MET A 139 23.90 3.49 -3.67
N ARG A 140 24.46 3.40 -2.46
CA ARG A 140 25.76 4.01 -2.15
C ARG A 140 26.92 3.37 -2.94
N ARG A 141 26.87 2.06 -3.19
CA ARG A 141 27.86 1.36 -4.02
C ARG A 141 27.82 1.81 -5.47
N LEU A 142 26.62 1.87 -6.07
CA LEU A 142 26.44 2.25 -7.48
C LEU A 142 26.59 3.76 -7.70
N MET A 143 26.40 4.61 -6.68
CA MET A 143 26.80 6.01 -6.73
C MET A 143 28.33 6.17 -6.79
N ALA A 144 29.07 5.32 -6.08
CA ALA A 144 30.53 5.39 -6.04
C ALA A 144 31.19 4.70 -7.25
N ASP A 145 30.62 3.59 -7.69
CA ASP A 145 31.07 2.81 -8.86
C ASP A 145 29.85 2.28 -9.63
N PRO A 146 29.38 3.01 -10.67
CA PRO A 146 28.23 2.60 -11.47
C PRO A 146 28.45 1.31 -12.28
N ALA A 147 29.69 0.87 -12.45
CA ALA A 147 30.06 -0.33 -13.19
C ALA A 147 30.24 -1.57 -12.27
N CYS A 148 29.93 -1.43 -10.98
CA CYS A 148 30.13 -2.49 -9.99
C CYS A 148 29.38 -3.78 -10.37
N ASP A 149 30.07 -4.93 -10.27
CA ASP A 149 29.49 -6.24 -10.53
C ASP A 149 28.41 -6.58 -9.51
N VAL A 150 27.14 -6.53 -9.93
CA VAL A 150 25.97 -6.69 -9.05
C VAL A 150 25.97 -8.03 -8.29
N PRO A 151 26.20 -9.20 -8.92
CA PRO A 151 26.29 -10.47 -8.21
C PRO A 151 27.34 -10.48 -7.09
N TRP A 152 28.57 -10.02 -7.36
CA TRP A 152 29.63 -9.90 -6.35
C TRP A 152 29.23 -8.93 -5.24
N MET A 153 28.65 -7.78 -5.63
CA MET A 153 28.12 -6.80 -4.71
C MET A 153 27.22 -7.52 -3.69
N LEU A 154 26.13 -8.15 -4.16
CA LEU A 154 25.13 -8.76 -3.29
C LEU A 154 25.78 -9.78 -2.36
N ASP A 155 26.68 -10.62 -2.87
CA ASP A 155 27.41 -11.63 -2.10
C ASP A 155 28.27 -11.01 -0.98
N VAL A 156 28.96 -9.89 -1.25
CA VAL A 156 29.67 -9.11 -0.21
C VAL A 156 28.72 -8.62 0.86
N PHE A 157 27.56 -8.07 0.48
CA PHE A 157 26.58 -7.58 1.44
C PHE A 157 26.04 -8.70 2.31
N PHE A 158 25.53 -9.79 1.72
CA PHE A 158 24.91 -10.86 2.50
C PHE A 158 25.89 -11.52 3.47
N ARG A 159 27.13 -11.77 3.04
CA ARG A 159 28.18 -12.30 3.94
C ARG A 159 28.56 -11.31 5.04
N GLY A 160 28.77 -10.04 4.70
CA GLY A 160 29.23 -9.05 5.69
C GLY A 160 28.14 -8.62 6.66
N TYR A 161 26.90 -8.48 6.19
CA TYR A 161 25.79 -7.98 6.98
C TYR A 161 25.08 -9.08 7.77
N TYR A 162 24.88 -10.27 7.19
CA TYR A 162 24.18 -11.37 7.89
C TYR A 162 25.13 -12.45 8.45
N GLY A 163 26.42 -12.40 8.13
CA GLY A 163 27.41 -13.32 8.70
C GLY A 163 27.04 -14.79 8.46
N PRO A 164 26.98 -15.64 9.51
CA PRO A 164 26.56 -17.03 9.39
C PRO A 164 25.19 -17.25 8.72
N ALA A 165 24.27 -16.28 8.80
CA ALA A 165 22.94 -16.33 8.20
C ALA A 165 22.90 -15.90 6.72
N ALA A 166 24.04 -15.61 6.09
CA ALA A 166 24.10 -15.09 4.72
C ALA A 166 23.34 -15.94 3.70
N LYS A 167 23.48 -17.28 3.77
CA LYS A 167 22.85 -18.20 2.81
C LYS A 167 21.32 -18.20 2.91
N PRO A 168 20.68 -18.45 4.07
CA PRO A 168 19.22 -18.41 4.17
C PRO A 168 18.66 -17.00 3.90
N MET A 169 19.34 -15.93 4.31
CA MET A 169 18.91 -14.56 4.01
C MET A 169 18.99 -14.23 2.52
N ARG A 170 20.03 -14.72 1.82
CA ARG A 170 20.13 -14.57 0.36
C ARG A 170 19.01 -15.33 -0.35
N ALA A 171 18.70 -16.56 0.09
CA ALA A 171 17.59 -17.32 -0.44
C ALA A 171 16.23 -16.63 -0.20
N PHE A 172 16.04 -15.96 0.95
CA PHE A 172 14.85 -15.16 1.20
C PHE A 172 14.74 -13.97 0.23
N TYR A 173 15.84 -13.26 0.02
CA TYR A 173 15.89 -12.19 -0.99
C TYR A 173 15.57 -12.72 -2.39
N ASP A 174 16.22 -13.80 -2.83
CA ASP A 174 16.01 -14.37 -4.17
C ASP A 174 14.55 -14.85 -4.35
N LEU A 175 13.90 -15.37 -3.30
CA LEU A 175 12.48 -15.73 -3.32
C LEU A 175 11.59 -14.50 -3.57
N LEU A 176 11.83 -13.39 -2.86
CA LEU A 176 11.09 -12.14 -3.09
C LEU A 176 11.29 -11.63 -4.53
N VAL A 177 12.54 -11.59 -5.00
CA VAL A 177 12.86 -11.14 -6.36
C VAL A 177 12.17 -12.01 -7.41
N ALA A 178 12.20 -13.34 -7.24
CA ALA A 178 11.55 -14.27 -8.15
C ALA A 178 10.04 -14.02 -8.21
N LYS A 179 9.38 -13.89 -7.05
CA LYS A 179 7.94 -13.62 -6.98
C LYS A 179 7.54 -12.30 -7.61
N GLN A 180 8.28 -11.22 -7.32
CA GLN A 180 8.00 -9.90 -7.87
C GLN A 180 8.26 -9.79 -9.38
N SER A 181 9.05 -10.71 -9.95
CA SER A 181 9.35 -10.73 -11.39
C SER A 181 8.27 -11.46 -12.21
N GLU A 182 7.32 -12.15 -11.57
CA GLU A 182 6.24 -12.84 -12.26
C GLU A 182 5.35 -11.84 -13.03
N PRO A 183 4.95 -12.11 -14.30
CA PRO A 183 4.26 -11.13 -15.13
C PRO A 183 2.97 -10.53 -14.55
N ARG A 184 2.25 -11.28 -13.71
CA ARG A 184 1.01 -10.83 -13.05
C ARG A 184 1.26 -9.85 -11.91
N GLU A 185 2.46 -9.88 -11.33
CA GLU A 185 2.86 -9.06 -10.19
C GLU A 185 3.41 -7.69 -10.61
N LYS A 186 3.63 -7.49 -11.91
CA LYS A 186 3.96 -6.21 -12.52
C LYS A 186 2.77 -5.26 -12.31
N ARG A 187 2.96 -4.15 -11.58
CA ARG A 187 1.94 -3.18 -11.11
C ARG A 187 1.09 -3.62 -9.90
N ALA A 188 1.36 -4.78 -9.31
CA ALA A 188 0.57 -5.31 -8.19
C ALA A 188 0.98 -4.72 -6.84
N LEU A 189 2.28 -4.50 -6.62
CA LEU A 189 2.85 -4.11 -5.32
C LEU A 189 2.33 -2.75 -4.81
N SER A 190 2.51 -1.69 -5.59
CA SER A 190 1.98 -0.34 -5.29
C SER A 190 0.45 -0.27 -5.23
N ARG A 191 -0.27 -1.34 -5.61
CA ARG A 191 -1.73 -1.44 -5.50
C ARG A 191 -2.18 -2.45 -4.44
N GLY A 192 -1.25 -3.16 -3.80
CA GLY A 192 -1.57 -4.23 -2.85
C GLY A 192 -2.16 -5.50 -3.46
N ARG A 193 -2.05 -5.69 -4.78
CA ARG A 193 -2.75 -6.73 -5.55
C ARG A 193 -1.85 -7.93 -5.87
N VAL A 194 -1.03 -8.34 -4.91
CA VAL A 194 -0.02 -9.38 -5.16
C VAL A 194 -0.59 -10.77 -4.93
N ASP A 195 -0.52 -11.65 -5.93
CA ASP A 195 -1.07 -13.01 -5.86
C ASP A 195 -0.09 -14.00 -5.20
N TYR A 196 1.20 -13.62 -5.04
CA TYR A 196 2.20 -14.49 -4.43
C TYR A 196 2.05 -14.65 -2.91
N LEU A 197 1.22 -13.83 -2.25
CA LEU A 197 0.96 -13.89 -0.80
C LEU A 197 0.05 -15.08 -0.45
N THR A 198 0.63 -16.26 -0.49
CA THR A 198 -0.03 -17.54 -0.24
C THR A 198 0.47 -18.20 1.04
N PRO A 199 -0.29 -19.13 1.66
CA PRO A 199 0.21 -19.91 2.79
C PRO A 199 1.55 -20.59 2.52
N ALA A 200 1.75 -21.13 1.31
CA ALA A 200 3.00 -21.76 0.89
C ALA A 200 4.17 -20.76 0.80
N PHE A 201 3.92 -19.54 0.34
CA PHE A 201 4.92 -18.47 0.33
C PHE A 201 5.36 -18.09 1.75
N TYR A 202 4.41 -17.92 2.67
CA TYR A 202 4.74 -17.64 4.07
C TYR A 202 5.46 -18.80 4.74
N GLN A 203 5.09 -20.05 4.48
CA GLN A 203 5.85 -21.23 4.95
C GLN A 203 7.30 -21.21 4.46
N ALA A 204 7.53 -20.91 3.18
CA ALA A 204 8.87 -20.84 2.61
C ALA A 204 9.72 -19.75 3.29
N ILE A 205 9.16 -18.55 3.49
CA ILE A 205 9.86 -17.45 4.16
C ILE A 205 10.13 -17.77 5.63
N GLN A 206 9.13 -18.28 6.35
CA GLN A 206 9.27 -18.57 7.78
C GLN A 206 10.36 -19.63 8.00
N ARG A 207 10.42 -20.67 7.17
CA ARG A 207 11.52 -21.65 7.21
C ARG A 207 12.89 -21.00 6.99
N LEU A 208 13.02 -20.14 5.99
CA LEU A 208 14.28 -19.44 5.71
C LEU A 208 14.70 -18.51 6.86
N LEU A 209 13.75 -17.82 7.49
CA LEU A 209 14.02 -16.98 8.66
C LEU A 209 14.39 -17.81 9.89
N ASP A 210 13.75 -18.95 10.12
CA ASP A 210 14.11 -19.88 11.20
C ASP A 210 15.54 -20.43 11.01
N GLU A 211 15.89 -20.83 9.78
CA GLU A 211 17.25 -21.24 9.43
C GLU A 211 18.27 -20.11 9.64
N ALA A 212 17.92 -18.87 9.28
CA ALA A 212 18.77 -17.70 9.46
C ALA A 212 18.99 -17.36 10.95
N GLU A 213 17.94 -17.41 11.78
CA GLU A 213 18.04 -17.17 13.22
C GLU A 213 18.89 -18.24 13.90
N ALA A 214 18.68 -19.52 13.55
CA ALA A 214 19.48 -20.61 14.07
C ALA A 214 20.98 -20.45 13.70
N ALA A 215 21.27 -20.09 12.45
CA ALA A 215 22.64 -19.87 11.99
C ALA A 215 23.31 -18.68 12.70
N ALA A 216 22.55 -17.61 12.98
CA ALA A 216 23.06 -16.41 13.63
C ALA A 216 23.02 -16.47 15.18
N ALA A 217 22.57 -17.56 15.80
CA ALA A 217 22.30 -17.62 17.24
C ALA A 217 23.49 -17.21 18.13
N ALA A 218 24.73 -17.48 17.69
CA ALA A 218 25.95 -17.14 18.40
C ALA A 218 26.50 -15.74 18.09
N ASP A 219 25.93 -15.02 17.12
CA ASP A 219 26.31 -13.66 16.74
C ASP A 219 25.11 -12.72 17.00
N PRO A 220 25.07 -12.02 18.16
CA PRO A 220 23.96 -11.13 18.50
C PRO A 220 23.71 -10.03 17.47
N GLY A 221 24.75 -9.56 16.78
CA GLY A 221 24.64 -8.52 15.75
C GLY A 221 23.99 -9.05 14.48
N ALA A 222 24.45 -10.20 13.99
CA ALA A 222 23.82 -10.88 12.85
C ALA A 222 22.38 -11.29 13.19
N LEU A 223 22.14 -11.84 14.38
CA LEU A 223 20.81 -12.25 14.83
C LEU A 223 19.86 -11.06 14.86
N LEU A 224 20.27 -9.92 15.41
CA LEU A 224 19.44 -8.71 15.43
C LEU A 224 19.09 -8.21 14.00
N ARG A 225 20.02 -8.32 13.05
CA ARG A 225 19.77 -7.99 11.63
C ARG A 225 18.80 -8.95 10.96
N VAL A 226 18.88 -10.26 11.25
CA VAL A 226 17.87 -11.24 10.80
C VAL A 226 16.50 -10.91 11.40
N LYS A 227 16.45 -10.63 12.71
CA LYS A 227 15.21 -10.26 13.41
C LYS A 227 14.57 -9.00 12.86
N ARG A 228 15.32 -8.11 12.20
CA ARG A 228 14.79 -6.91 11.54
C ARG A 228 13.85 -7.24 10.37
N GLU A 229 14.08 -8.34 9.68
CA GLU A 229 13.30 -8.69 8.48
C GLU A 229 11.98 -9.41 8.79
N ARG A 230 11.86 -9.98 9.99
CA ARG A 230 10.73 -10.84 10.40
C ARG A 230 9.43 -10.10 10.77
N PRO A 231 9.43 -8.96 11.49
CA PRO A 231 8.21 -8.26 11.88
C PRO A 231 7.28 -7.92 10.71
N ARG A 232 7.84 -7.56 9.54
CA ARG A 232 7.04 -7.30 8.34
C ARG A 232 6.28 -8.55 7.90
N VAL A 233 6.97 -9.70 7.86
CA VAL A 233 6.38 -10.97 7.43
C VAL A 233 5.26 -11.37 8.38
N ASP A 234 5.51 -11.30 9.68
CA ASP A 234 4.54 -11.65 10.71
C ASP A 234 3.33 -10.71 10.70
N LEU A 235 3.56 -9.40 10.59
CA LEU A 235 2.48 -8.42 10.48
C LEU A 235 1.60 -8.66 9.26
N SER A 236 2.22 -8.96 8.11
CA SER A 236 1.48 -9.31 6.89
C SER A 236 0.58 -10.53 7.08
N MET A 237 1.12 -11.58 7.71
CA MET A 237 0.36 -12.79 8.00
C MET A 237 -0.81 -12.50 8.94
N LEU A 238 -0.58 -11.71 9.99
CA LEU A 238 -1.60 -11.35 10.97
C LEU A 238 -2.73 -10.52 10.34
N ASP A 239 -2.38 -9.56 9.49
CA ASP A 239 -3.33 -8.65 8.86
C ASP A 239 -4.15 -9.32 7.76
N ARG A 240 -3.61 -10.38 7.16
CA ARG A 240 -4.20 -11.18 6.07
C ARG A 240 -4.65 -12.56 6.53
N TRP A 241 -4.74 -12.81 7.84
CA TRP A 241 -4.96 -14.17 8.37
C TRP A 241 -6.16 -14.88 7.76
N SER A 242 -7.32 -14.22 7.77
CA SER A 242 -8.55 -14.77 7.18
C SER A 242 -8.43 -14.96 5.67
N GLU A 243 -7.74 -14.05 4.97
CA GLU A 243 -7.50 -14.18 3.53
C GLU A 243 -6.63 -15.40 3.22
N LEU A 244 -5.56 -15.60 3.97
CA LEU A 244 -4.67 -16.77 3.82
C LEU A 244 -5.40 -18.07 4.13
N GLU A 245 -6.26 -18.07 5.16
CA GLU A 245 -7.08 -19.23 5.49
C GLU A 245 -8.06 -19.57 4.36
N ARG A 246 -8.66 -18.56 3.70
CA ARG A 246 -9.54 -18.78 2.54
C ARG A 246 -8.85 -19.36 1.32
N GLN A 247 -7.55 -19.12 1.18
CA GLN A 247 -6.77 -19.70 0.09
C GLN A 247 -6.54 -21.21 0.27
N LEU A 248 -6.67 -21.75 1.49
CA LEU A 248 -6.47 -23.16 1.80
C LEU A 248 -7.69 -24.02 1.48
N PRO A 249 -7.50 -25.29 1.05
CA PRO A 249 -8.60 -26.26 0.94
C PRO A 249 -9.48 -26.30 2.20
N ASP A 250 -10.77 -26.59 2.03
CA ASP A 250 -11.75 -26.49 3.13
C ASP A 250 -11.44 -27.46 4.29
N ASP A 251 -10.72 -28.55 4.03
CA ASP A 251 -10.24 -29.54 4.99
C ASP A 251 -8.89 -29.17 5.65
N GLN A 252 -8.28 -28.07 5.25
CA GLN A 252 -7.00 -27.59 5.79
C GLN A 252 -7.19 -26.36 6.67
N SER A 253 -6.29 -26.18 7.63
CA SER A 253 -6.22 -25.01 8.49
C SER A 253 -4.89 -24.29 8.31
N MET A 254 -4.81 -23.04 8.78
CA MET A 254 -3.57 -22.28 8.72
C MET A 254 -2.43 -23.10 9.34
N PRO A 255 -1.28 -23.23 8.65
CA PRO A 255 -0.14 -24.05 9.11
C PRO A 255 0.67 -23.35 10.21
N PHE A 256 0.10 -22.32 10.82
CA PHE A 256 0.73 -21.47 11.83
C PHE A 256 -0.29 -21.21 12.93
N ASP A 257 0.20 -21.04 14.16
CA ASP A 257 -0.61 -20.57 15.26
C ASP A 257 -0.61 -19.03 15.31
N ARG A 258 -1.79 -18.41 15.26
CA ARG A 258 -1.91 -16.95 15.18
C ARG A 258 -1.36 -16.25 16.42
N ALA A 259 -1.52 -16.84 17.61
CA ALA A 259 -1.04 -16.27 18.86
C ALA A 259 0.50 -16.30 18.91
N GLN A 260 1.11 -17.42 18.50
CA GLN A 260 2.56 -17.55 18.38
C GLN A 260 3.14 -16.56 17.35
N VAL A 261 2.49 -16.34 16.21
CA VAL A 261 2.91 -15.33 15.24
C VAL A 261 2.86 -13.92 15.85
N LEU A 262 1.82 -13.62 16.63
CA LEU A 262 1.69 -12.32 17.32
C LEU A 262 2.76 -12.12 18.40
N GLU A 263 3.07 -13.15 19.17
CA GLU A 263 4.14 -13.15 20.17
C GLU A 263 5.51 -12.98 19.52
N ARG A 264 5.76 -13.70 18.42
CA ARG A 264 6.98 -13.57 17.63
C ARG A 264 7.15 -12.16 17.09
N PHE A 265 6.10 -11.60 16.48
CA PHE A 265 6.08 -10.21 16.03
C PHE A 265 6.46 -9.27 17.17
N ALA A 266 5.80 -9.37 18.32
CA ALA A 266 6.03 -8.50 19.47
C ALA A 266 7.50 -8.56 19.94
N ALA A 267 8.03 -9.76 20.10
CA ALA A 267 9.40 -9.98 20.56
C ALA A 267 10.44 -9.42 19.57
N HIS A 268 10.26 -9.68 18.27
CA HIS A 268 11.19 -9.24 17.24
C HIS A 268 11.14 -7.74 17.01
N ALA A 269 9.93 -7.18 16.91
CA ALA A 269 9.71 -5.75 16.78
C ALA A 269 10.33 -4.98 17.95
N ARG A 270 10.15 -5.46 19.18
CA ARG A 270 10.75 -4.84 20.37
C ARG A 270 12.28 -4.91 20.32
N ALA A 271 12.87 -6.06 20.02
CA ALA A 271 14.32 -6.20 19.91
C ALA A 271 14.91 -5.25 18.86
N VAL A 272 14.23 -5.08 17.72
CA VAL A 272 14.63 -4.17 16.64
C VAL A 272 14.52 -2.71 17.07
N ALA A 273 13.43 -2.32 17.75
CA ALA A 273 13.29 -0.97 18.29
C ALA A 273 14.35 -0.66 19.35
N GLU A 274 14.65 -1.60 20.23
CA GLU A 274 15.67 -1.42 21.28
C GLU A 274 17.10 -1.39 20.68
N GLY A 275 17.36 -2.22 19.67
CA GLY A 275 18.68 -2.40 19.08
C GLY A 275 19.07 -1.40 17.97
N PHE A 276 18.11 -0.87 17.20
CA PHE A 276 18.39 0.06 16.10
C PHE A 276 17.90 1.50 16.35
N SER A 277 16.93 1.73 17.24
CA SER A 277 16.41 3.09 17.45
C SER A 277 17.37 3.94 18.29
N PHE A 278 17.94 4.97 17.64
CA PHE A 278 18.70 6.03 18.30
C PHE A 278 17.82 7.12 18.91
N ARG A 279 16.65 7.41 18.31
CA ARG A 279 15.65 8.39 18.79
C ARG A 279 14.24 7.80 18.78
N GLY A 280 13.39 8.31 19.67
CA GLY A 280 11.97 7.95 19.72
C GLY A 280 11.69 6.50 20.10
N ARG A 281 12.62 5.84 20.82
CA ARG A 281 12.50 4.42 21.20
C ARG A 281 11.21 4.13 21.97
N GLU A 282 10.90 4.92 22.99
CA GLU A 282 9.68 4.75 23.80
C GLU A 282 8.41 4.84 22.93
N GLY A 283 8.34 5.84 22.04
CA GLY A 283 7.22 5.98 21.11
C GLY A 283 7.09 4.79 20.16
N LYS A 284 8.20 4.23 19.68
CA LYS A 284 8.21 3.03 18.83
C LYS A 284 7.75 1.80 19.61
N VAL A 285 8.23 1.60 20.84
CA VAL A 285 7.80 0.50 21.72
C VAL A 285 6.29 0.60 22.00
N LYS A 286 5.80 1.79 22.34
CA LYS A 286 4.37 2.03 22.55
C LYS A 286 3.54 1.70 21.29
N ALA A 287 3.99 2.14 20.11
CA ALA A 287 3.32 1.81 18.85
C ALA A 287 3.29 0.30 18.56
N ILE A 288 4.33 -0.44 18.95
CA ILE A 288 4.35 -1.91 18.86
C ILE A 288 3.35 -2.53 19.83
N GLU A 289 3.28 -2.05 21.07
CA GLU A 289 2.32 -2.51 22.07
C GLU A 289 0.87 -2.27 21.62
N GLU A 290 0.57 -1.09 21.04
CA GLU A 290 -0.73 -0.76 20.45
C GLU A 290 -1.05 -1.67 19.24
N ALA A 291 -0.05 -1.93 18.38
CA ALA A 291 -0.21 -2.84 17.25
C ALA A 291 -0.47 -4.30 17.69
N VAL A 292 0.15 -4.73 18.80
CA VAL A 292 -0.09 -6.04 19.40
C VAL A 292 -1.48 -6.09 20.04
N ALA A 293 -1.84 -5.09 20.86
CA ALA A 293 -3.11 -5.01 21.56
C ALA A 293 -4.30 -5.04 20.58
N SER A 294 -4.22 -4.29 19.48
CA SER A 294 -5.26 -4.28 18.44
C SER A 294 -5.43 -5.61 17.70
N ARG A 295 -4.48 -6.55 17.84
CA ARG A 295 -4.50 -7.87 17.17
C ARG A 295 -4.74 -9.04 18.13
N ARG A 296 -4.83 -8.81 19.45
CA ARG A 296 -5.05 -9.85 20.47
C ARG A 296 -6.45 -10.44 20.45
N ASP A 297 -7.48 -9.70 20.06
CA ASP A 297 -8.80 -10.29 19.80
C ASP A 297 -8.82 -10.79 18.33
N PRO A 298 -8.80 -12.11 18.10
CA PRO A 298 -8.82 -12.67 16.74
C PRO A 298 -10.20 -12.53 16.08
N ARG A 299 -11.24 -12.13 16.82
CA ARG A 299 -12.55 -11.95 16.23
C ARG A 299 -12.54 -10.70 15.35
N PRO A 300 -13.06 -10.78 14.11
CA PRO A 300 -13.38 -9.57 13.38
C PRO A 300 -14.26 -8.67 14.25
N PRO A 301 -14.17 -7.34 14.05
CA PRO A 301 -14.96 -6.38 14.81
C PRO A 301 -16.42 -6.83 14.90
N ARG A 302 -17.05 -6.72 16.09
CA ARG A 302 -18.33 -7.37 16.45
C ARG A 302 -19.24 -7.55 15.22
N LEU A 303 -19.34 -8.78 14.74
CA LEU A 303 -20.21 -9.08 13.62
C LEU A 303 -21.67 -8.86 14.05
N PRO A 304 -22.56 -8.47 13.13
CA PRO A 304 -24.00 -8.52 13.39
C PRO A 304 -24.38 -9.90 13.94
N GLU A 305 -25.32 -9.97 14.88
CA GLU A 305 -25.70 -11.23 15.55
C GLU A 305 -26.04 -12.35 14.56
N SER A 306 -26.68 -12.02 13.43
CA SER A 306 -27.03 -12.96 12.35
C SER A 306 -25.84 -13.58 11.62
N LEU A 307 -24.64 -13.05 11.82
CA LEU A 307 -23.38 -13.53 11.24
C LEU A 307 -22.37 -13.96 12.32
N ALA A 308 -22.79 -13.95 13.60
CA ALA A 308 -21.93 -14.36 14.70
C ALA A 308 -21.59 -15.86 14.60
N GLY A 309 -20.33 -16.23 14.86
CA GLY A 309 -19.89 -17.62 14.88
C GLY A 309 -19.54 -18.23 13.52
N LEU A 310 -19.65 -17.47 12.42
CA LEU A 310 -19.15 -17.92 11.12
C LEU A 310 -17.63 -18.17 11.17
N PRO A 311 -17.12 -19.26 10.57
CA PRO A 311 -15.69 -19.45 10.40
C PRO A 311 -15.06 -18.25 9.69
N ALA A 312 -13.87 -17.84 10.11
CA ALA A 312 -13.18 -16.69 9.51
C ALA A 312 -12.93 -16.86 7.99
N ARG A 313 -12.80 -18.11 7.51
CA ARG A 313 -12.71 -18.44 6.09
C ARG A 313 -14.00 -18.20 5.29
N ASP A 314 -15.14 -18.17 5.95
CA ASP A 314 -16.42 -17.99 5.27
C ASP A 314 -16.87 -16.52 5.25
N LEU A 315 -16.01 -15.63 5.74
CA LEU A 315 -16.26 -14.21 5.83
C LEU A 315 -15.09 -13.40 5.24
N MET A 316 -15.42 -12.45 4.36
CA MET A 316 -14.54 -11.36 4.00
C MET A 316 -15.11 -10.05 4.56
N ASP A 317 -14.39 -9.45 5.52
CA ASP A 317 -14.76 -8.19 6.18
C ASP A 317 -13.97 -7.02 5.59
N VAL A 318 -14.61 -6.27 4.69
CA VAL A 318 -14.00 -5.14 4.00
C VAL A 318 -14.30 -3.86 4.77
N THR A 319 -13.34 -3.41 5.58
CA THR A 319 -13.43 -2.19 6.40
C THR A 319 -12.59 -1.02 5.86
N SER A 320 -12.55 0.09 6.61
CA SER A 320 -11.75 1.30 6.34
C SER A 320 -10.30 1.05 5.90
N LYS A 321 -9.65 -0.02 6.39
CA LYS A 321 -8.28 -0.38 6.00
C LYS A 321 -8.15 -0.71 4.50
N HIS A 322 -9.23 -1.15 3.88
CA HIS A 322 -9.30 -1.48 2.45
C HIS A 322 -9.88 -0.36 1.60
N PHE A 323 -10.44 0.67 2.24
CA PHE A 323 -11.13 1.72 1.52
C PHE A 323 -10.11 2.63 0.84
N ARG A 324 -10.25 2.74 -0.49
CA ARG A 324 -9.53 3.70 -1.32
C ARG A 324 -10.58 4.64 -1.89
N PRO A 325 -10.74 5.86 -1.32
CA PRO A 325 -11.78 6.77 -1.76
C PRO A 325 -11.56 7.13 -3.23
N ASN A 326 -12.57 6.85 -4.05
CA ASN A 326 -12.61 7.32 -5.43
C ASN A 326 -13.67 8.43 -5.51
N HIS A 327 -13.24 9.67 -5.74
CA HIS A 327 -14.15 10.78 -6.00
C HIS A 327 -14.61 10.69 -7.45
N ILE A 328 -15.76 10.03 -7.66
CA ILE A 328 -16.29 9.80 -9.00
C ILE A 328 -17.00 11.05 -9.54
N VAL A 329 -17.67 11.82 -8.66
CA VAL A 329 -18.46 12.99 -9.07
C VAL A 329 -18.36 14.13 -8.06
N TRP A 330 -17.92 15.29 -8.52
CA TRP A 330 -18.03 16.56 -7.76
C TRP A 330 -19.52 16.96 -7.66
N PRO A 331 -20.07 17.38 -6.50
CA PRO A 331 -19.44 17.91 -5.28
C PRO A 331 -19.24 16.91 -4.12
N TRP A 332 -19.44 15.61 -4.36
CA TRP A 332 -19.43 14.61 -3.29
C TRP A 332 -18.02 14.40 -2.75
N VAL A 333 -17.91 14.35 -1.42
CA VAL A 333 -16.66 14.09 -0.73
C VAL A 333 -16.73 12.74 -0.05
N ASN A 334 -15.73 11.92 -0.39
CA ASN A 334 -15.50 10.59 0.14
C ASN A 334 -14.25 10.64 1.00
N LEU A 335 -14.41 10.56 2.32
CA LEU A 335 -13.28 10.59 3.25
C LEU A 335 -13.46 9.55 4.35
N ILE A 336 -12.33 9.09 4.89
CA ILE A 336 -12.31 8.25 6.08
C ILE A 336 -12.33 9.16 7.31
N VAL A 337 -13.25 8.91 8.24
CA VAL A 337 -13.33 9.62 9.54
C VAL A 337 -13.45 8.62 10.67
N ASP A 338 -13.11 9.08 11.87
CA ASP A 338 -13.34 8.33 13.11
C ASP A 338 -14.84 8.32 13.44
N ASP A 339 -15.34 7.16 13.87
CA ASP A 339 -16.71 6.98 14.33
C ASP A 339 -16.70 5.87 15.40
N SER A 340 -16.88 6.24 16.67
CA SER A 340 -16.80 5.31 17.79
C SER A 340 -17.89 4.23 17.78
N ASP A 341 -18.98 4.46 17.05
CA ASP A 341 -20.06 3.48 16.92
C ASP A 341 -19.75 2.43 15.84
N ALA A 342 -18.74 2.68 15.00
CA ALA A 342 -18.36 1.78 13.93
C ALA A 342 -17.54 0.61 14.45
N ALA A 343 -17.70 -0.54 13.81
CA ALA A 343 -17.11 -1.80 14.24
C ALA A 343 -15.57 -1.74 14.37
N VAL A 344 -14.90 -0.96 13.51
CA VAL A 344 -13.44 -0.71 13.55
C VAL A 344 -13.05 0.72 13.93
N GLY A 345 -13.98 1.51 14.45
CA GLY A 345 -13.75 2.90 14.84
C GLY A 345 -13.57 3.90 13.70
N HIS A 346 -13.63 3.46 12.45
CA HIS A 346 -13.42 4.31 11.26
C HIS A 346 -14.39 3.94 10.15
N VAL A 347 -14.87 4.93 9.40
CA VAL A 347 -15.85 4.75 8.31
C VAL A 347 -15.55 5.56 7.07
N MET A 348 -16.06 5.11 5.93
CA MET A 348 -16.15 5.94 4.72
C MET A 348 -17.40 6.80 4.78
N VAL A 349 -17.23 8.11 4.70
CA VAL A 349 -18.31 9.08 4.59
C VAL A 349 -18.56 9.38 3.11
N PHE A 350 -19.82 9.36 2.69
CA PHE A 350 -20.29 9.86 1.41
C PHE A 350 -21.26 11.00 1.68
N GLY A 351 -20.90 12.23 1.31
CA GLY A 351 -21.73 13.41 1.57
C GLY A 351 -21.30 14.63 0.79
N LEU A 352 -22.03 15.72 0.94
CA LEU A 352 -21.66 17.01 0.35
C LEU A 352 -20.54 17.64 1.19
N GLY A 353 -19.39 17.96 0.58
CA GLY A 353 -18.24 18.50 1.31
C GLY A 353 -18.17 20.02 1.41
N GLY A 354 -17.49 20.50 2.47
CA GLY A 354 -16.85 21.83 2.57
C GLY A 354 -17.74 23.08 2.73
N GLU A 355 -17.09 24.22 2.98
CA GLU A 355 -17.69 25.56 3.22
C GLU A 355 -17.20 26.65 2.26
N SER A 356 -16.56 26.28 1.14
CA SER A 356 -16.14 27.29 0.15
C SER A 356 -17.36 27.92 -0.54
N GLU A 357 -17.25 29.17 -1.02
CA GLU A 357 -18.35 29.88 -1.71
C GLU A 357 -18.88 29.11 -2.93
N LYS A 358 -18.00 28.48 -3.72
CA LYS A 358 -18.39 27.62 -4.84
C LYS A 358 -19.15 26.36 -4.41
N GLN A 359 -19.01 25.91 -3.16
CA GLN A 359 -19.76 24.76 -2.60
C GLN A 359 -21.09 25.19 -1.96
N LYS A 360 -21.20 26.44 -1.47
CA LYS A 360 -22.48 27.03 -1.02
C LYS A 360 -23.48 27.10 -2.19
N GLU A 361 -23.03 27.54 -3.36
CA GLU A 361 -23.83 27.50 -4.60
C GLU A 361 -24.30 26.09 -4.99
N VAL A 362 -23.55 25.04 -4.61
CA VAL A 362 -23.91 23.66 -4.94
C VAL A 362 -24.88 23.05 -3.94
N LYS A 363 -24.76 23.38 -2.64
CA LYS A 363 -25.79 23.06 -1.64
C LYS A 363 -27.15 23.63 -2.06
N GLU A 364 -27.15 24.79 -2.71
CA GLU A 364 -28.35 25.40 -3.28
C GLU A 364 -28.83 24.69 -4.56
N ARG A 365 -27.94 24.04 -5.33
CA ARG A 365 -28.26 23.31 -6.59
C ARG A 365 -28.66 21.85 -6.40
N GLU A 366 -28.35 21.22 -5.28
CA GLU A 366 -28.74 19.84 -4.95
C GLU A 366 -29.75 19.75 -3.78
N PRO A 367 -30.87 20.51 -3.82
CA PRO A 367 -31.84 20.51 -2.72
C PRO A 367 -32.53 19.15 -2.60
N GLY A 368 -32.61 18.64 -1.38
CA GLY A 368 -33.46 17.51 -1.04
C GLY A 368 -32.95 16.13 -1.48
N TRP A 369 -31.64 15.95 -1.68
CA TRP A 369 -31.09 14.60 -1.90
C TRP A 369 -31.41 13.66 -0.72
N THR A 370 -31.56 14.20 0.49
CA THR A 370 -32.02 13.49 1.69
C THR A 370 -33.49 13.06 1.64
N LYS A 371 -34.22 13.44 0.58
CA LYS A 371 -35.60 13.03 0.27
C LYS A 371 -35.67 12.19 -1.00
N LYS A 372 -34.54 11.70 -1.52
CA LYS A 372 -34.45 10.85 -2.71
C LYS A 372 -33.85 9.49 -2.34
N PRO A 373 -34.10 8.44 -3.14
CA PRO A 373 -33.55 7.12 -2.84
C PRO A 373 -32.02 7.11 -2.78
N ILE A 374 -31.49 6.33 -1.84
CA ILE A 374 -30.07 6.04 -1.67
C ILE A 374 -29.86 4.57 -2.04
N ALA A 375 -28.84 4.25 -2.82
CA ALA A 375 -28.57 2.85 -3.17
C ALA A 375 -27.11 2.46 -2.97
N PHE A 376 -26.92 1.20 -2.58
CA PHE A 376 -25.64 0.52 -2.46
C PHE A 376 -25.51 -0.48 -3.58
N GLN A 377 -24.42 -0.42 -4.35
CA GLN A 377 -24.20 -1.29 -5.50
C GLN A 377 -22.85 -1.98 -5.41
N LEU A 378 -22.82 -3.27 -5.73
CA LEU A 378 -21.58 -4.04 -5.87
C LEU A 378 -21.77 -5.19 -6.86
N ALA A 379 -20.88 -5.32 -7.84
CA ALA A 379 -20.84 -6.47 -8.76
C ALA A 379 -22.22 -6.84 -9.36
N GLY A 380 -22.96 -5.83 -9.83
CA GLY A 380 -24.30 -5.97 -10.41
C GLY A 380 -25.45 -6.09 -9.40
N LEU A 381 -25.16 -6.28 -8.11
CA LEU A 381 -26.15 -6.26 -7.04
C LEU A 381 -26.47 -4.83 -6.62
N LYS A 382 -27.73 -4.57 -6.26
CA LYS A 382 -28.18 -3.25 -5.80
C LYS A 382 -29.19 -3.38 -4.67
N HIS A 383 -28.97 -2.67 -3.58
CA HIS A 383 -29.95 -2.44 -2.53
C HIS A 383 -30.33 -0.95 -2.54
N THR A 384 -31.62 -0.64 -2.61
CA THR A 384 -32.11 0.75 -2.64
C THR A 384 -32.98 0.99 -1.42
N LEU A 385 -32.68 2.06 -0.69
CA LEU A 385 -33.51 2.59 0.38
C LEU A 385 -34.35 3.73 -0.18
N THR A 386 -35.67 3.64 -0.05
CA THR A 386 -36.55 4.79 -0.32
C THR A 386 -36.62 5.70 0.91
N PRO A 387 -37.00 6.98 0.76
CA PRO A 387 -37.05 7.93 1.87
C PRO A 387 -37.91 7.47 3.06
N GLU A 388 -38.93 6.63 2.81
CA GLU A 388 -39.82 6.07 3.82
C GLU A 388 -39.13 4.97 4.65
N GLU A 389 -38.11 4.32 4.09
CA GLU A 389 -37.34 3.22 4.70
C GLU A 389 -36.11 3.72 5.47
N PHE A 390 -35.80 5.02 5.41
CA PHE A 390 -34.63 5.59 6.05
C PHE A 390 -34.66 5.40 7.57
N PRO A 391 -33.70 4.65 8.14
CA PRO A 391 -33.61 4.52 9.59
C PRO A 391 -33.32 5.88 10.23
N ARG A 392 -34.06 6.19 11.30
CA ARG A 392 -33.97 7.47 12.01
C ARG A 392 -33.35 7.37 13.41
N ASP A 393 -32.67 6.28 13.68
CA ASP A 393 -32.07 5.96 14.97
C ASP A 393 -30.58 6.33 15.05
N GLY A 394 -29.97 6.76 13.94
CA GLY A 394 -28.56 7.10 13.86
C GLY A 394 -27.62 5.89 14.04
N ARG A 395 -28.13 4.66 13.88
CA ARG A 395 -27.36 3.42 14.08
C ARG A 395 -26.93 2.79 12.76
N TYR A 396 -25.92 1.93 12.81
CA TYR A 396 -25.53 1.08 11.68
C TYR A 396 -26.54 -0.04 11.50
N HIS A 397 -27.01 -0.19 10.25
CA HIS A 397 -27.92 -1.25 9.83
C HIS A 397 -27.25 -2.10 8.75
N LEU A 398 -27.58 -3.40 8.74
CA LEU A 398 -27.03 -4.35 7.79
C LEU A 398 -28.00 -4.58 6.63
N TYR A 399 -27.59 -4.19 5.43
CA TYR A 399 -28.39 -4.31 4.20
C TYR A 399 -27.87 -5.46 3.34
N LYS A 400 -28.73 -6.45 3.02
CA LYS A 400 -28.41 -7.51 2.06
C LYS A 400 -28.56 -7.00 0.64
N LEU A 401 -27.49 -7.11 -0.15
CA LEU A 401 -27.49 -6.73 -1.57
C LEU A 401 -27.90 -7.90 -2.47
N GLY A 402 -27.58 -9.13 -2.07
CA GLY A 402 -27.88 -10.34 -2.83
C GLY A 402 -26.67 -11.29 -2.86
N GLN A 403 -26.67 -12.19 -3.83
CA GLN A 403 -25.61 -13.17 -4.03
C GLN A 403 -24.92 -12.93 -5.38
N THR A 404 -23.58 -12.90 -5.39
CA THR A 404 -22.80 -12.68 -6.62
C THR A 404 -21.46 -13.41 -6.58
N GLN A 405 -20.79 -13.46 -7.72
CA GLN A 405 -19.40 -13.85 -7.86
C GLN A 405 -18.59 -12.61 -8.22
N LEU A 406 -17.44 -12.42 -7.58
CA LEU A 406 -16.56 -11.27 -7.82
C LEU A 406 -15.81 -11.44 -9.16
N SER A 407 -16.48 -11.25 -10.30
CA SER A 407 -15.85 -11.30 -11.63
C SER A 407 -15.01 -10.05 -11.90
N GLY A 408 -13.96 -10.19 -12.72
CA GLY A 408 -12.78 -9.30 -12.71
C GLY A 408 -12.90 -7.92 -13.40
N THR A 409 -14.05 -7.52 -13.94
CA THR A 409 -14.14 -6.29 -14.74
C THR A 409 -14.84 -5.10 -14.09
N VAL A 410 -15.69 -5.29 -13.06
CA VAL A 410 -16.15 -4.19 -12.20
C VAL A 410 -16.37 -4.69 -10.77
N GLN A 411 -15.34 -4.54 -9.93
CA GLN A 411 -15.39 -4.85 -8.49
C GLN A 411 -15.47 -3.57 -7.64
N ASN A 412 -16.17 -2.55 -8.13
CA ASN A 412 -16.38 -1.33 -7.36
C ASN A 412 -17.65 -1.46 -6.53
N PHE A 413 -17.53 -1.21 -5.23
CA PHE A 413 -18.67 -0.84 -4.41
C PHE A 413 -18.98 0.63 -4.67
N GLU A 414 -20.24 0.96 -4.90
CA GLU A 414 -20.68 2.32 -5.21
C GLU A 414 -21.85 2.73 -4.34
N VAL A 415 -21.84 3.99 -3.90
CA VAL A 415 -22.98 4.62 -3.24
C VAL A 415 -23.62 5.57 -4.24
N PHE A 416 -24.90 5.33 -4.54
CA PHE A 416 -25.72 6.18 -5.38
C PHE A 416 -26.56 7.10 -4.53
N MET A 417 -26.46 8.39 -4.81
CA MET A 417 -27.26 9.44 -4.19
C MET A 417 -27.77 10.36 -5.29
N ASN A 418 -29.02 10.79 -5.19
CA ASN A 418 -29.61 11.73 -6.16
C ASN A 418 -29.53 11.24 -7.63
N GLY A 419 -29.70 9.93 -7.85
CA GLY A 419 -29.68 9.34 -9.19
C GLY A 419 -28.30 9.29 -9.87
N ARG A 420 -27.21 9.53 -9.14
CA ARG A 420 -25.83 9.47 -9.65
C ARG A 420 -24.92 8.77 -8.64
N THR A 421 -23.77 8.29 -9.11
CA THR A 421 -22.72 7.74 -8.24
C THR A 421 -22.08 8.87 -7.43
N ALA A 422 -22.16 8.81 -6.11
CA ALA A 422 -21.51 9.77 -5.21
C ALA A 422 -20.06 9.39 -4.92
N GLY A 423 -19.75 8.10 -4.97
CA GLY A 423 -18.43 7.58 -4.71
C GLY A 423 -18.38 6.08 -4.80
N GLY A 424 -17.17 5.55 -4.74
CA GLY A 424 -16.98 4.11 -4.67
C GLY A 424 -15.65 3.68 -4.07
N LEU A 425 -15.54 2.36 -3.91
CA LEU A 425 -14.40 1.64 -3.36
C LEU A 425 -14.04 0.51 -4.32
N ASP A 426 -12.76 0.39 -4.68
CA ASP A 426 -12.29 -0.70 -5.53
C ASP A 426 -11.94 -1.94 -4.68
N LEU A 427 -12.71 -3.02 -4.85
CA LEU A 427 -12.55 -4.30 -4.13
C LEU A 427 -11.62 -5.29 -4.84
N ALA A 428 -11.05 -4.97 -6.01
CA ALA A 428 -10.13 -5.87 -6.71
C ALA A 428 -8.84 -6.18 -5.92
N THR A 429 -8.57 -5.39 -4.89
CA THR A 429 -7.43 -5.55 -3.97
C THR A 429 -7.69 -6.50 -2.81
N VAL A 430 -8.96 -6.84 -2.51
CA VAL A 430 -9.32 -7.60 -1.31
C VAL A 430 -9.62 -9.09 -1.58
N ALA A 431 -9.89 -9.45 -2.83
CA ALA A 431 -10.25 -10.81 -3.23
C ALA A 431 -9.14 -11.49 -4.04
N SER A 432 -8.64 -12.62 -3.53
CA SER A 432 -7.71 -13.51 -4.22
C SER A 432 -8.34 -14.15 -5.46
N ALA A 433 -7.53 -14.78 -6.32
CA ALA A 433 -8.03 -15.56 -7.45
C ALA A 433 -9.04 -16.64 -7.04
N ARG A 434 -8.84 -17.26 -5.87
CA ARG A 434 -9.78 -18.25 -5.30
C ARG A 434 -11.05 -17.59 -4.80
N ASP A 435 -10.97 -16.45 -4.10
CA ASP A 435 -12.16 -15.71 -3.65
C ASP A 435 -13.06 -15.31 -4.83
N ARG A 436 -12.47 -14.93 -5.96
CA ARG A 436 -13.18 -14.58 -7.20
C ARG A 436 -13.86 -15.78 -7.87
N ALA A 437 -13.45 -17.00 -7.55
CA ALA A 437 -14.12 -18.23 -8.00
C ALA A 437 -15.32 -18.63 -7.12
N MET A 438 -15.48 -18.02 -5.93
CA MET A 438 -16.54 -18.34 -4.98
C MET A 438 -17.81 -17.49 -5.19
N LYS A 439 -18.93 -18.00 -4.67
CA LYS A 439 -20.19 -17.25 -4.54
C LYS A 439 -20.30 -16.63 -3.14
N TRP A 440 -20.71 -15.37 -3.11
CA TRP A 440 -20.77 -14.55 -1.92
C TRP A 440 -22.15 -13.95 -1.74
N ASP A 441 -22.74 -14.13 -0.56
CA ASP A 441 -23.82 -13.28 -0.07
C ASP A 441 -23.22 -11.95 0.39
N VAL A 442 -23.64 -10.85 -0.22
CA VAL A 442 -23.09 -9.51 0.00
C VAL A 442 -24.00 -8.73 0.95
N TYR A 443 -23.39 -8.16 1.99
CA TYR A 443 -24.01 -7.24 2.92
C TYR A 443 -23.21 -5.95 3.01
N VAL A 444 -23.92 -4.84 3.27
CA VAL A 444 -23.32 -3.53 3.54
C VAL A 444 -23.82 -3.09 4.90
N SER A 445 -22.90 -2.70 5.78
CA SER A 445 -23.27 -2.06 7.05
C SER A 445 -23.06 -0.56 6.93
N ALA A 446 -24.16 0.19 7.02
CA ALA A 446 -24.17 1.64 6.81
C ALA A 446 -25.18 2.33 7.73
N LYS A 447 -24.93 3.61 8.03
CA LYS A 447 -25.87 4.51 8.71
C LYS A 447 -26.09 5.79 7.93
N LEU A 448 -27.29 6.35 8.05
CA LEU A 448 -27.61 7.69 7.58
C LEU A 448 -27.41 8.64 8.76
N ALA A 449 -26.50 9.59 8.63
CA ALA A 449 -26.13 10.53 9.69
C ALA A 449 -26.49 11.96 9.28
N GLY A 450 -26.79 12.81 10.27
CA GLY A 450 -27.15 14.22 10.08
C GLY A 450 -28.63 14.53 10.32
N PRO A 451 -28.99 15.82 10.43
CA PRO A 451 -30.28 16.30 10.91
C PRO A 451 -31.48 15.85 10.07
N SER A 452 -31.28 15.50 8.79
CA SER A 452 -32.36 14.98 7.95
C SER A 452 -32.75 13.54 8.31
N PHE A 453 -31.86 12.79 8.97
CA PHE A 453 -32.04 11.36 9.23
C PHE A 453 -32.14 11.04 10.72
N ALA A 454 -31.27 11.61 11.54
CA ALA A 454 -31.21 11.36 12.98
C ALA A 454 -30.87 12.63 13.75
N GLN A 455 -31.10 12.62 15.07
CA GLN A 455 -30.63 13.71 15.92
C GLN A 455 -29.10 13.61 16.07
N SER A 456 -28.38 14.30 15.18
CA SER A 456 -26.91 14.33 15.16
C SER A 456 -26.41 15.75 14.90
N ALA A 457 -25.26 16.08 15.48
CA ALA A 457 -24.52 17.30 15.17
C ALA A 457 -23.78 17.24 13.82
N ASP A 458 -23.71 16.06 13.21
CA ASP A 458 -23.06 15.83 11.93
C ASP A 458 -23.84 16.45 10.76
N LYS A 459 -23.15 16.70 9.65
CA LYS A 459 -23.80 17.04 8.37
C LYS A 459 -24.47 15.80 7.78
N ASP A 460 -25.54 16.01 7.01
CA ASP A 460 -26.22 14.94 6.27
C ASP A 460 -25.23 14.16 5.40
N CYS A 461 -25.09 12.87 5.65
CA CYS A 461 -24.19 11.97 4.94
C CYS A 461 -24.60 10.50 5.09
N VAL A 462 -24.06 9.67 4.20
CA VAL A 462 -24.08 8.21 4.31
C VAL A 462 -22.74 7.75 4.85
N ARG A 463 -22.73 7.00 5.95
CA ARG A 463 -21.51 6.41 6.52
C ARG A 463 -21.53 4.90 6.29
N VAL A 464 -20.53 4.39 5.59
CA VAL A 464 -20.33 2.94 5.38
C VAL A 464 -19.18 2.48 6.27
N GLU A 465 -19.46 1.60 7.22
CA GLU A 465 -18.42 1.07 8.11
C GLU A 465 -17.70 -0.14 7.49
N ARG A 466 -18.43 -1.03 6.82
CA ARG A 466 -17.89 -2.25 6.22
C ARG A 466 -18.81 -2.88 5.18
N ILE A 467 -18.21 -3.68 4.32
CA ILE A 467 -18.89 -4.58 3.39
C ILE A 467 -18.54 -6.01 3.81
N LEU A 468 -19.55 -6.83 4.09
CA LEU A 468 -19.36 -8.22 4.48
C LEU A 468 -19.72 -9.12 3.31
N LEU A 469 -18.81 -9.99 2.91
CA LEU A 469 -19.09 -11.04 1.95
C LEU A 469 -19.05 -12.37 2.69
N VAL A 470 -20.19 -13.06 2.72
CA VAL A 470 -20.37 -14.34 3.40
C VAL A 470 -20.41 -15.43 2.35
N ARG A 471 -19.58 -16.46 2.48
CA ARG A 471 -19.53 -17.57 1.52
C ARG A 471 -20.92 -18.24 1.48
N ALA A 472 -21.48 -18.38 0.28
CA ALA A 472 -22.86 -18.87 0.12
C ALA A 472 -23.09 -20.28 0.69
N THR A 473 -22.04 -21.10 0.78
CA THR A 473 -22.09 -22.47 1.32
C THR A 473 -21.97 -22.56 2.84
N ALA A 474 -21.76 -21.42 3.53
CA ALA A 474 -21.55 -21.38 4.98
C ALA A 474 -22.86 -21.17 5.79
N ARG A 475 -24.01 -21.26 5.14
CA ARG A 475 -25.34 -21.10 5.73
C ARG A 475 -26.14 -22.39 5.70
#